data_AF-A0A381ZSI8-F1
#
_entry.id   AF-A0A381ZSI8-F1
#
_cell.length_a   1.000
_cell.length_b   1.000
_cell.length_c   1.000
_cell.angle_alpha   90.00
_cell.angle_beta   90.00
_cell.angle_gamma   90.00
#
_symmetry.space_group_name_H-M   'P 1'
#
loop_
_entity.id
_entity.type
_entity.pdbx_description
1 polymer ?
#
loop_
_entity_poly.entity_id
_entity_poly.type
_entity_poly.pdbx_seq_one_letter_code
_entity_poly.pdbx_strand_id
1 'polypeptide(L)'
;MDKSYYVTIMKSFITTAVILLVTNIILGQEFSIARVNYGGGGDWYCDPSSIPNILSYLTKNTSIEAAHDEYRIKLTTKEMRGHPYLYMTGHGNIRFTDEEIIDLREYLLGGGFLHTDDNYGLNTSFRREMKRVFPDRDFVELPHDHAVFHSYFDMPNGLPKIHEHD
;
A
#
# COMPACT_ATOMS: atom_id res chain seq x y z
N MET A 1 -28.10 -41.39 -16.10
CA MET A 1 -27.50 -40.13 -16.58
C MET A 1 -26.40 -40.49 -17.58
N ASP A 2 -26.42 -39.88 -18.76
CA ASP A 2 -25.50 -40.22 -19.87
C ASP A 2 -24.15 -39.51 -19.72
N LYS A 3 -23.04 -40.16 -20.11
CA LYS A 3 -21.68 -39.58 -20.11
C LYS A 3 -21.62 -38.29 -20.94
N SER A 4 -22.41 -38.19 -22.00
CA SER A 4 -22.53 -36.99 -22.84
C SER A 4 -22.99 -35.75 -22.05
N TYR A 5 -23.86 -35.95 -21.06
CA TYR A 5 -24.37 -34.88 -20.21
C TYR A 5 -23.27 -34.32 -19.29
N TYR A 6 -22.47 -35.19 -18.67
CA TYR A 6 -21.33 -34.79 -17.84
C TYR A 6 -20.25 -34.05 -18.63
N VAL A 7 -19.96 -34.49 -19.87
CA VAL A 7 -18.99 -33.82 -20.74
C VAL A 7 -19.45 -32.41 -21.11
N THR A 8 -20.74 -32.23 -21.40
CA THR A 8 -21.30 -30.91 -21.73
C THR A 8 -21.24 -29.95 -20.53
N ILE A 9 -21.62 -30.42 -19.34
CA ILE A 9 -21.53 -29.62 -18.10
C ILE A 9 -20.08 -29.23 -17.79
N MET A 10 -19.15 -30.19 -17.88
CA MET A 10 -17.74 -29.95 -17.58
C MET A 10 -17.10 -28.95 -18.56
N LYS A 11 -17.43 -29.04 -19.85
CA LYS A 11 -17.01 -28.03 -20.85
C LYS A 11 -17.56 -26.64 -20.52
N SER A 12 -18.83 -26.54 -20.12
CA SER A 12 -19.44 -25.26 -19.75
C SER A 12 -18.76 -24.65 -18.51
N PHE A 13 -18.46 -25.46 -17.49
CA PHE A 13 -17.74 -25.03 -16.29
C PHE A 13 -16.32 -24.53 -16.60
N ILE A 14 -15.57 -25.27 -17.41
CA ILE A 14 -14.21 -24.89 -17.82
C ILE A 14 -14.25 -23.57 -18.60
N THR A 15 -15.18 -23.44 -19.55
CA THR A 15 -15.34 -22.18 -20.32
C THR A 15 -15.67 -21.00 -19.40
N THR A 16 -16.57 -21.16 -18.43
CA THR A 16 -16.89 -20.09 -17.46
C THR A 16 -15.70 -19.74 -16.58
N ALA A 17 -14.96 -20.73 -16.07
CA ALA A 17 -13.75 -20.50 -15.26
C ALA A 17 -12.64 -19.77 -16.04
N VAL A 18 -12.45 -20.14 -17.31
CA VAL A 18 -11.51 -19.46 -18.22
C VAL A 18 -11.95 -18.02 -18.49
N ILE A 19 -13.25 -17.77 -18.73
CA ILE A 19 -13.77 -16.41 -18.91
C ILE A 19 -13.53 -15.57 -17.66
N LEU A 20 -13.84 -16.09 -16.46
CA LEU A 20 -13.62 -15.38 -15.20
C LEU A 20 -12.14 -15.06 -14.98
N LEU A 21 -11.24 -16.01 -15.26
CA LEU A 21 -9.81 -15.80 -15.16
C LEU A 21 -9.33 -14.71 -16.13
N VAL A 22 -9.76 -14.78 -17.39
CA VAL A 22 -9.40 -13.80 -18.43
C VAL A 22 -9.96 -12.41 -18.10
N THR A 23 -11.19 -12.31 -17.58
CA THR A 23 -11.76 -11.01 -17.16
C THR A 23 -11.03 -10.39 -15.99
N ASN A 24 -10.54 -11.19 -15.03
CA ASN A 24 -9.73 -10.68 -13.92
C ASN A 24 -8.35 -10.19 -14.40
N ILE A 25 -7.76 -10.86 -15.40
CA ILE A 25 -6.49 -10.43 -16.01
C ILE A 25 -6.68 -9.12 -16.79
N ILE A 26 -7.77 -8.98 -17.56
CA ILE A 26 -8.07 -7.77 -18.35
C ILE A 26 -8.44 -6.58 -17.45
N LEU A 27 -9.04 -6.84 -16.29
CA LEU A 27 -9.33 -5.83 -15.26
C LEU A 27 -8.18 -5.67 -14.26
N GLY A 28 -6.95 -6.07 -14.62
CA GLY A 28 -5.77 -5.87 -13.81
C GLY A 28 -5.72 -4.42 -13.34
N GLN A 29 -5.82 -4.21 -12.03
CA GLN A 29 -5.92 -2.88 -11.48
C GLN A 29 -4.55 -2.21 -11.59
N GLU A 30 -4.52 -1.03 -12.23
CA GLU A 30 -3.36 -0.15 -12.23
C GLU A 30 -2.86 0.05 -10.79
N PHE A 31 -1.56 -0.13 -10.56
CA PHE A 31 -0.98 0.06 -9.25
C PHE A 31 -0.99 1.54 -8.90
N SER A 32 -1.63 1.88 -7.79
CA SER A 32 -1.76 3.25 -7.33
C SER A 32 -1.20 3.40 -5.92
N ILE A 33 -0.63 4.57 -5.65
CA ILE A 33 -0.27 5.01 -4.30
C ILE A 33 -1.26 6.09 -3.88
N ALA A 34 -1.87 5.91 -2.70
CA ALA A 34 -2.79 6.89 -2.12
C ALA A 34 -2.14 7.62 -0.94
N ARG A 35 -1.95 8.93 -1.09
CA ARG A 35 -1.50 9.83 -0.03
C ARG A 35 -2.61 10.03 0.99
N VAL A 36 -2.27 9.82 2.25
CA VAL A 36 -3.18 9.99 3.38
C VAL A 36 -3.22 11.46 3.80
N ASN A 37 -4.41 12.05 3.72
CA ASN A 37 -4.75 13.34 4.31
C ASN A 37 -5.16 13.13 5.77
N TYR A 38 -4.22 13.30 6.67
CA TYR A 38 -4.42 13.15 8.11
C TYR A 38 -4.72 14.49 8.81
N GLY A 39 -5.43 14.43 9.93
CA GLY A 39 -5.67 15.59 10.80
C GLY A 39 -4.48 15.92 11.71
N GLY A 40 -4.60 16.96 12.54
CA GLY A 40 -3.58 17.31 13.54
C GLY A 40 -2.65 18.47 13.17
N GLY A 41 -2.89 19.09 12.01
CA GLY A 41 -2.26 20.36 11.61
C GLY A 41 -0.94 20.22 10.87
N GLY A 42 -0.46 18.99 10.62
CA GLY A 42 0.68 18.74 9.76
C GLY A 42 0.37 18.90 8.27
N ASP A 43 1.40 19.14 7.48
CA ASP A 43 1.36 19.32 6.02
C ASP A 43 1.52 17.98 5.29
N TRP A 44 0.48 17.15 5.36
CA TRP A 44 0.40 15.83 4.70
C TRP A 44 0.68 15.86 3.17
N TYR A 45 0.59 17.04 2.55
CA TYR A 45 0.80 17.30 1.13
C TYR A 45 2.23 17.75 0.78
N CYS A 46 3.20 17.65 1.70
CA CYS A 46 4.60 17.95 1.40
C CYS A 46 5.20 16.95 0.39
N ASP A 47 6.37 17.30 -0.15
CA ASP A 47 7.10 16.52 -1.15
C ASP A 47 6.21 16.05 -2.32
N PRO A 48 5.57 16.98 -3.06
CA PRO A 48 4.59 16.63 -4.09
C PRO A 48 5.19 15.81 -5.25
N SER A 49 6.52 15.81 -5.40
CA SER A 49 7.24 15.02 -6.40
C SER A 49 7.53 13.58 -5.97
N SER A 50 7.45 13.24 -4.67
CA SER A 50 7.82 11.92 -4.13
C SER A 50 7.06 10.78 -4.80
N ILE A 51 5.72 10.80 -4.73
CA ILE A 51 4.88 9.75 -5.29
C ILE A 51 4.96 9.68 -6.83
N PRO A 52 4.84 10.79 -7.59
CA PRO A 52 5.03 10.75 -9.05
C PRO A 52 6.39 10.19 -9.46
N ASN A 53 7.46 10.52 -8.72
CA ASN A 53 8.79 9.96 -8.98
C ASN A 53 8.85 8.46 -8.72
N ILE A 54 8.24 7.97 -7.62
CA ILE A 54 8.16 6.54 -7.30
C ILE A 54 7.35 5.80 -8.37
N LEU A 55 6.18 6.30 -8.74
CA LEU A 55 5.33 5.69 -9.78
C LEU A 55 6.05 5.67 -11.13
N SER A 56 6.69 6.77 -11.53
CA SER A 56 7.51 6.83 -12.75
C SER A 56 8.67 5.83 -12.71
N TYR A 57 9.32 5.67 -11.56
CA TYR A 57 10.40 4.71 -11.39
C TYR A 57 9.90 3.26 -11.49
N LEU A 58 8.76 2.94 -10.88
CA LEU A 58 8.13 1.62 -10.97
C LEU A 58 7.81 1.26 -12.43
N THR A 59 7.15 2.16 -13.17
CA THR A 59 6.80 1.93 -14.59
C THR A 59 8.04 1.76 -15.47
N LYS A 60 9.14 2.47 -15.18
CA LYS A 60 10.38 2.38 -15.97
C LYS A 60 11.19 1.12 -15.67
N ASN A 61 11.16 0.63 -14.44
CA ASN A 61 12.06 -0.41 -13.97
C ASN A 61 11.37 -1.75 -13.73
N THR A 62 10.05 -1.85 -13.85
CA THR A 62 9.30 -3.10 -13.62
C THR A 62 8.23 -3.31 -14.70
N SER A 63 7.56 -4.46 -14.69
CA SER A 63 6.37 -4.69 -15.53
C SER A 63 5.07 -4.21 -14.88
N ILE A 64 5.14 -3.49 -13.76
CA ILE A 64 3.96 -2.94 -13.08
C ILE A 64 3.45 -1.76 -13.89
N GLU A 65 2.18 -1.83 -14.30
CA GLU A 65 1.44 -0.67 -14.81
C GLU A 65 1.00 0.17 -13.61
N ALA A 66 1.65 1.31 -13.41
CA ALA A 66 1.41 2.22 -12.30
C ALA A 66 0.75 3.52 -12.77
N ALA A 67 -0.12 4.04 -11.89
CA ALA A 67 -0.81 5.32 -12.07
C ALA A 67 0.19 6.45 -12.34
N HIS A 68 -0.23 7.43 -13.14
CA HIS A 68 0.60 8.60 -13.40
C HIS A 68 0.70 9.52 -12.17
N ASP A 69 -0.41 9.67 -11.44
CA ASP A 69 -0.55 10.60 -10.32
C ASP A 69 -0.98 9.90 -9.03
N GLU A 70 -0.76 10.57 -7.90
CA GLU A 70 -1.22 10.10 -6.59
C GLU A 70 -2.74 10.25 -6.43
N TYR A 71 -3.33 9.36 -5.63
CA TYR A 71 -4.64 9.60 -5.03
C TYR A 71 -4.46 10.32 -3.70
N ARG A 72 -5.45 11.12 -3.28
CA ARG A 72 -5.46 11.79 -1.99
C ARG A 72 -6.71 11.39 -1.24
N ILE A 73 -6.54 10.72 -0.12
CA ILE A 73 -7.64 10.08 0.60
C ILE A 73 -7.57 10.36 2.10
N LYS A 74 -8.72 10.26 2.76
CA LYS A 74 -8.81 10.05 4.20
C LYS A 74 -8.76 8.56 4.53
N LEU A 75 -8.47 8.23 5.77
CA LEU A 75 -8.42 6.85 6.27
C LEU A 75 -9.82 6.30 6.53
N THR A 76 -10.67 6.30 5.51
CA THR A 76 -11.99 5.66 5.57
C THR A 76 -11.97 4.38 4.76
N THR A 77 -12.68 3.35 5.20
CA THR A 77 -12.79 2.07 4.48
C THR A 77 -13.21 2.26 3.02
N LYS A 78 -14.10 3.22 2.75
CA LYS A 78 -14.56 3.53 1.40
C LYS A 78 -13.44 4.07 0.51
N GLU A 79 -12.64 4.99 1.02
CA GLU A 79 -11.59 5.65 0.24
C GLU A 79 -10.31 4.81 0.15
N MET A 80 -9.99 4.00 1.16
CA MET A 80 -8.85 3.07 1.09
C MET A 80 -9.13 1.87 0.17
N ARG A 81 -10.40 1.54 -0.06
CA ARG A 81 -10.79 0.43 -0.94
C ARG A 81 -10.25 0.66 -2.36
N GLY A 82 -9.47 -0.30 -2.84
CA GLY A 82 -8.88 -0.25 -4.18
C GLY A 82 -7.47 0.36 -4.19
N HIS A 83 -6.94 0.84 -3.07
CA HIS A 83 -5.55 1.28 -3.00
C HIS A 83 -4.76 0.32 -2.12
N PRO A 84 -3.91 -0.57 -2.69
CA PRO A 84 -3.14 -1.53 -1.90
C PRO A 84 -1.96 -0.89 -1.14
N TYR A 85 -1.61 0.36 -1.49
CA TYR A 85 -0.46 1.07 -0.96
C TYR A 85 -0.86 2.48 -0.53
N LEU A 86 -0.78 2.74 0.78
CA LEU A 86 -0.96 4.06 1.37
C LEU A 86 0.40 4.70 1.63
N TYR A 87 0.47 6.02 1.46
CA TYR A 87 1.66 6.81 1.71
C TYR A 87 1.36 7.97 2.65
N MET A 88 2.24 8.21 3.62
CA MET A 88 2.20 9.30 4.57
C MET A 88 3.55 9.99 4.62
N THR A 89 3.54 11.33 4.63
CA THR A 89 4.70 12.18 4.89
C THR A 89 4.20 13.52 5.44
N GLY A 90 5.10 14.43 5.81
CA GLY A 90 4.77 15.73 6.39
C GLY A 90 5.68 16.15 7.54
N HIS A 91 5.30 17.26 8.15
CA HIS A 91 5.92 17.86 9.31
C HIS A 91 4.92 17.90 10.47
N GLY A 92 5.44 17.69 11.69
CA GLY A 92 4.67 17.90 12.91
C GLY A 92 3.72 16.77 13.27
N ASN A 93 2.47 17.11 13.62
CA ASN A 93 1.58 16.21 14.35
C ASN A 93 0.52 15.54 13.44
N ILE A 94 0.53 14.20 13.45
CA ILE A 94 -0.55 13.37 12.91
C ILE A 94 -1.62 13.16 13.97
N ARG A 95 -2.90 13.25 13.60
CA ARG A 95 -4.01 12.84 14.44
C ARG A 95 -5.09 12.15 13.62
N PHE A 96 -5.40 10.91 13.97
CA PHE A 96 -6.50 10.14 13.39
C PHE A 96 -7.76 10.26 14.26
N THR A 97 -8.94 10.26 13.64
CA THR A 97 -10.21 10.08 14.37
C THR A 97 -10.33 8.65 14.89
N ASP A 98 -11.28 8.38 15.79
CA ASP A 98 -11.47 7.02 16.29
C ASP A 98 -11.96 6.07 15.19
N GLU A 99 -12.74 6.57 14.23
CA GLU A 99 -13.17 5.82 13.03
C GLU A 99 -11.98 5.49 12.12
N GLU A 100 -11.10 6.48 11.86
CA GLU A 100 -9.90 6.27 11.03
C GLU A 100 -8.94 5.24 11.65
N ILE A 101 -8.87 5.18 12.98
CA ILE A 101 -8.10 4.15 13.70
C ILE A 101 -8.65 2.74 13.43
N ILE A 102 -9.98 2.58 13.48
CA ILE A 102 -10.64 1.29 13.25
C ILE A 102 -10.45 0.87 11.79
N ASP A 103 -10.74 1.78 10.86
CA ASP A 103 -10.65 1.52 9.42
C ASP A 103 -9.20 1.19 9.01
N LEU A 104 -8.20 1.94 9.51
CA LEU A 104 -6.79 1.66 9.21
C LEU A 104 -6.35 0.30 9.78
N ARG A 105 -6.81 -0.07 10.98
CA ARG A 105 -6.52 -1.39 11.56
C ARG A 105 -7.06 -2.51 10.69
N GLU A 106 -8.31 -2.41 10.26
CA GLU A 106 -8.96 -3.40 9.39
C GLU A 106 -8.25 -3.49 8.04
N TYR A 107 -7.90 -2.34 7.45
CA TYR A 107 -7.15 -2.27 6.19
C TYR A 107 -5.80 -3.00 6.26
N LEU A 108 -4.99 -2.71 7.30
CA LEU A 108 -3.67 -3.33 7.48
C LEU A 108 -3.76 -4.83 7.80
N LEU A 109 -4.76 -5.23 8.60
CA LEU A 109 -5.02 -6.66 8.85
C LEU A 109 -5.53 -7.40 7.61
N GLY A 110 -6.21 -6.68 6.70
CA GLY A 110 -6.66 -7.17 5.40
C GLY A 110 -5.57 -7.29 4.34
N GLY A 111 -4.31 -6.96 4.67
CA GLY A 111 -3.17 -7.06 3.74
C GLY A 111 -2.82 -5.76 3.02
N GLY A 112 -3.44 -4.64 3.40
CA GLY A 112 -3.03 -3.31 2.95
C GLY A 112 -1.65 -2.91 3.48
N PHE A 113 -0.98 -2.00 2.79
CA PHE A 113 0.35 -1.53 3.15
C PHE A 113 0.36 -0.02 3.43
N LEU A 114 1.05 0.40 4.49
CA LEU A 114 1.26 1.81 4.82
C LEU A 114 2.76 2.11 4.85
N HIS A 115 3.20 2.98 3.95
CA HIS A 115 4.52 3.59 3.96
C HIS A 115 4.43 4.96 4.63
N THR A 116 5.23 5.21 5.65
CA THR A 116 5.35 6.53 6.27
C THR A 116 6.79 7.01 6.18
N ASP A 117 6.97 8.14 5.51
CA ASP A 117 8.23 8.86 5.37
C ASP A 117 8.24 10.02 6.37
N ASP A 118 9.15 9.97 7.35
CA ASP A 118 9.30 11.04 8.32
C ASP A 118 10.19 12.15 7.75
N ASN A 119 9.60 13.07 6.98
CA ASN A 119 10.31 14.23 6.47
C ASN A 119 10.88 15.08 7.62
N TYR A 120 10.04 15.43 8.62
CA TYR A 120 10.52 16.08 9.84
C TYR A 120 9.55 15.99 11.04
N GLY A 121 9.90 15.15 12.01
CA GLY A 121 9.27 15.14 13.34
C GLY A 121 7.93 14.42 13.43
N LEU A 122 7.58 13.59 12.45
CA LEU A 122 6.38 12.74 12.46
C LEU A 122 6.51 11.58 13.45
N ASN A 123 7.70 11.01 13.63
CA ASN A 123 7.92 9.75 14.35
C ASN A 123 7.16 9.64 15.69
N THR A 124 7.22 10.68 16.52
CA THR A 124 6.53 10.68 17.82
C THR A 124 5.01 10.60 17.69
N SER A 125 4.42 11.40 16.80
CA SER A 125 2.97 11.42 16.60
C SER A 125 2.50 10.16 15.87
N PHE A 126 3.25 9.71 14.86
CA PHE A 126 2.98 8.47 14.14
C PHE A 126 2.95 7.27 15.08
N ARG A 127 3.97 7.10 15.92
CA ARG A 127 4.02 5.99 16.89
C ARG A 127 2.86 6.03 17.89
N ARG A 128 2.47 7.22 18.36
CA ARG A 128 1.28 7.39 19.23
C ARG A 128 0.02 6.91 18.53
N GLU A 129 -0.21 7.34 17.30
CA GLU A 129 -1.41 6.98 16.54
C GLU A 129 -1.40 5.49 16.18
N MET A 130 -0.26 4.93 15.78
CA MET A 130 -0.13 3.50 15.49
C MET A 130 -0.28 2.63 16.74
N LYS A 131 0.05 3.12 17.94
CA LYS A 131 -0.29 2.44 19.19
C LYS A 131 -1.80 2.43 19.45
N ARG A 132 -2.57 3.42 18.96
CA ARG A 132 -4.05 3.36 18.97
C ARG A 132 -4.57 2.34 17.95
N VAL A 133 -3.95 2.24 16.78
CA VAL A 133 -4.28 1.23 15.74
C VAL A 133 -4.01 -0.19 16.24
N PHE A 134 -2.82 -0.42 16.83
CA PHE A 134 -2.40 -1.72 17.38
C PHE A 134 -1.87 -1.56 18.82
N PRO A 135 -2.76 -1.56 19.83
CA PRO A 135 -2.37 -1.39 21.24
C PRO A 135 -1.38 -2.44 21.74
N ASP A 136 -1.47 -3.66 21.23
CA ASP A 136 -0.69 -4.81 21.69
C ASP A 136 0.51 -5.13 20.79
N ARG A 137 0.85 -4.24 19.85
CA ARG A 137 2.02 -4.40 18.97
C ARG A 137 3.00 -3.26 19.19
N ASP A 138 4.27 -3.58 19.03
CA ASP A 138 5.37 -2.62 19.06
C ASP A 138 6.08 -2.63 17.71
N PHE A 139 6.65 -1.49 17.35
CA PHE A 139 7.51 -1.40 16.18
C PHE A 139 8.81 -2.13 16.45
N VAL A 140 9.25 -2.91 15.47
CA VAL A 140 10.54 -3.57 15.46
C VAL A 140 11.33 -3.07 14.25
N GLU A 141 12.64 -2.94 14.42
CA GLU A 141 13.54 -2.73 13.30
C GLU A 141 13.60 -4.01 12.47
N LEU A 142 13.52 -3.88 11.14
CA LEU A 142 13.63 -5.03 10.24
C LEU A 142 15.11 -5.38 10.05
N PRO A 143 15.50 -6.65 10.25
CA PRO A 143 16.89 -7.07 10.02
C PRO A 143 17.22 -7.03 8.51
N HIS A 144 18.50 -6.88 8.18
CA HIS A 144 18.95 -6.75 6.78
C HIS A 144 18.63 -7.96 5.90
N ASP A 145 18.44 -9.14 6.48
CA ASP A 145 18.05 -10.38 5.78
C ASP A 145 16.52 -10.50 5.57
N HIS A 146 15.74 -9.50 6.00
CA HIS A 146 14.30 -9.48 5.76
C HIS A 146 13.99 -9.43 4.26
N ALA A 147 12.99 -10.21 3.81
CA ALA A 147 12.66 -10.39 2.39
C ALA A 147 12.38 -9.08 1.63
N VAL A 148 11.96 -8.01 2.32
CA VAL A 148 11.74 -6.68 1.73
C VAL A 148 13.00 -6.12 1.06
N PHE A 149 14.19 -6.44 1.59
CA PHE A 149 15.48 -5.97 1.07
C PHE A 149 16.00 -6.85 -0.08
N HIS A 150 15.32 -7.94 -0.42
CA HIS A 150 15.73 -8.92 -1.44
C HIS A 150 14.60 -9.22 -2.45
N SER A 151 13.53 -8.42 -2.49
CA SER A 151 12.32 -8.75 -3.25
C SER A 151 12.43 -8.46 -4.74
N TYR A 152 13.09 -7.36 -5.14
CA TYR A 152 13.26 -6.98 -6.55
C TYR A 152 14.71 -6.61 -6.83
N PHE A 153 15.24 -5.70 -6.02
CA PHE A 153 16.67 -5.46 -5.92
C PHE A 153 17.23 -6.22 -4.71
N ASP A 154 18.52 -6.54 -4.79
CA ASP A 154 19.26 -7.13 -3.68
C ASP A 154 20.00 -6.02 -2.91
N MET A 155 19.60 -5.79 -1.66
CA MET A 155 20.14 -4.75 -0.77
C MET A 155 20.69 -5.39 0.51
N PRO A 156 21.85 -6.09 0.46
CA PRO A 156 22.36 -6.89 1.59
C PRO A 156 22.76 -6.06 2.82
N ASN A 157 22.87 -4.74 2.68
CA ASN A 157 23.18 -3.81 3.76
C ASN A 157 21.97 -2.95 4.16
N GLY A 158 20.76 -3.36 3.79
CA GLY A 158 19.54 -2.56 3.99
C GLY A 158 19.43 -1.38 3.02
N LEU A 159 18.58 -0.41 3.36
CA LEU A 159 18.40 0.79 2.53
C LEU A 159 19.73 1.56 2.41
N PRO A 160 20.14 1.97 1.20
CA PRO A 160 21.32 2.79 1.04
C PRO A 160 21.13 4.13 1.77
N LYS A 161 22.15 4.59 2.49
CA LYS A 161 22.15 5.93 3.09
C LYS A 161 22.09 6.96 1.97
N ILE A 162 20.97 7.67 1.85
CA ILE A 162 20.73 8.67 0.79
C ILE A 162 20.93 10.13 1.26
N HIS A 163 21.23 10.35 2.54
CA HIS A 163 21.50 11.68 3.11
C HIS A 163 22.72 11.64 4.03
N GLU A 164 23.75 12.42 3.72
CA GLU A 164 24.80 12.76 4.68
C GLU A 164 24.35 13.99 5.46
N HIS A 165 24.01 13.81 6.74
CA HIS A 165 24.09 14.92 7.69
C HIS A 165 25.55 15.00 8.14
N ASP A 166 26.14 16.19 8.03
CA ASP A 166 27.41 16.53 8.70
C ASP A 166 27.29 16.41 10.23
#